data_AF-A0A0B2R9I3-F1
#
_entry.id   AF-A0A0B2R9I3-F1
#
_cell.length_a   1.000
_cell.length_b   1.000
_cell.length_c   1.000
_cell.angle_alpha   90.00
_cell.angle_beta   90.00
_cell.angle_gamma   90.00
#
_symmetry.space_group_name_H-M   'P 1'
#
loop_
_entity.id
_entity.type
_entity.pdbx_description
1 polymer ?
#
loop_
_entity_poly.entity_id
_entity_poly.type
_entity_poly.pdbx_seq_one_letter_code
_entity_poly.pdbx_strand_id
1 'polypeptide(L)'
;MTGWKPSMVLKLLETLKKQAASGGDFVMTEEQARKIEELRKRTRMEEEKVEREMERQQVAMADRKMVELVKLTTRARNGGGGGGDAVAEVALKGVLAGLERVMKASDCVRLKTLKGVLDVLSPMQCVDFLAANTAMQLRLRQWGKKKRDMPAGSTLNANHHNN
;
A
#
# COMPACT_ATOMS: atom_id res chain seq x y z
N MET A 1 -5.54 -3.93 -3.78
CA MET A 1 -4.24 -3.99 -3.08
C MET A 1 -3.79 -2.57 -2.75
N THR A 2 -3.43 -2.31 -1.50
CA THR A 2 -3.28 -1.00 -0.84
C THR A 2 -2.02 -0.20 -1.22
N GLY A 3 -1.32 -0.54 -2.30
CA GLY A 3 -0.18 0.25 -2.84
C GLY A 3 1.07 0.41 -1.95
N TRP A 4 1.04 -0.03 -0.69
CA TRP A 4 2.11 0.26 0.29
C TRP A 4 3.21 -0.81 0.37
N LYS A 5 2.98 -2.04 -0.12
CA LYS A 5 3.89 -3.19 0.11
C LYS A 5 5.31 -2.96 -0.45
N PRO A 6 6.34 -2.76 0.40
CA PRO A 6 7.73 -2.58 -0.05
C PRO A 6 8.31 -3.74 -0.87
N SER A 7 7.73 -4.94 -0.77
CA SER A 7 8.05 -6.08 -1.62
C SER A 7 8.02 -5.76 -3.13
N MET A 8 7.30 -4.72 -3.56
CA MET A 8 7.34 -4.25 -4.96
C MET A 8 8.74 -3.80 -5.40
N VAL A 9 9.50 -3.13 -4.54
CA VAL A 9 10.88 -2.69 -4.81
C VAL A 9 11.78 -3.91 -5.05
N LEU A 10 11.62 -4.96 -4.24
CA LEU A 10 12.38 -6.19 -4.40
C LEU A 10 11.97 -6.95 -5.67
N LYS A 11 10.68 -6.95 -6.04
CA LYS A 11 10.23 -7.49 -7.34
C LYS A 11 10.84 -6.73 -8.52
N LEU A 12 10.93 -5.40 -8.44
CA LEU A 12 11.59 -4.60 -9.47
C LEU A 12 13.07 -4.98 -9.60
N LEU A 13 13.76 -5.17 -8.48
CA LEU A 13 15.15 -5.61 -8.48
C LEU A 13 15.32 -6.97 -9.16
N GLU A 14 14.42 -7.93 -8.88
CA GLU A 14 14.39 -9.22 -9.58
C GLU A 14 14.15 -9.07 -11.09
N THR A 15 13.31 -8.11 -11.51
CA THR A 15 13.12 -7.87 -12.95
C THR A 15 14.36 -7.30 -13.62
N LEU A 16 15.10 -6.40 -12.96
CA LEU A 16 16.36 -5.88 -13.47
C LEU A 16 17.42 -6.98 -13.59
N LYS A 17 17.54 -7.84 -12.57
CA LYS A 17 18.43 -9.01 -12.60
C LYS A 17 18.11 -9.95 -13.76
N LYS A 18 16.83 -10.24 -14.02
CA LYS A 18 16.40 -11.08 -15.16
C LYS A 18 16.68 -10.42 -16.51
N GLN A 19 16.53 -9.11 -16.59
CA GLN A 19 16.83 -8.35 -17.80
C GLN A 19 18.35 -8.35 -18.07
N ALA A 20 19.17 -8.34 -17.02
CA ALA A 20 20.62 -8.49 -17.18
C ALA A 20 21.02 -9.86 -17.76
N ALA A 21 20.36 -10.94 -17.31
CA ALA A 21 20.57 -12.27 -17.89
C ALA A 21 20.16 -12.40 -19.38
N SER A 22 19.41 -11.43 -19.92
CA SER A 22 18.99 -11.35 -21.32
C SER A 22 19.70 -10.24 -22.10
N GLY A 23 20.84 -9.74 -21.58
CA GLY A 23 21.70 -8.75 -22.27
C GLY A 23 21.67 -7.34 -21.66
N GLY A 24 21.08 -7.15 -20.48
CA GLY A 24 21.17 -5.89 -19.72
C GLY A 24 22.44 -5.78 -18.86
N ASP A 25 22.76 -4.57 -18.43
CA ASP A 25 24.01 -4.25 -17.70
C ASP A 25 23.89 -4.39 -16.16
N PHE A 26 22.69 -4.70 -15.64
CA PHE A 26 22.43 -4.79 -14.21
C PHE A 26 22.91 -6.13 -13.60
N VAL A 27 24.22 -6.33 -13.54
CA VAL A 27 24.82 -7.57 -13.02
C VAL A 27 24.99 -7.48 -11.50
N MET A 28 24.41 -8.44 -10.76
CA MET A 28 24.59 -8.57 -9.31
C MET A 28 25.54 -9.72 -8.99
N THR A 29 26.40 -9.51 -7.99
CA THR A 29 27.23 -10.59 -7.44
C THR A 29 26.40 -11.57 -6.60
N GLU A 30 26.92 -12.79 -6.41
CA GLU A 30 26.26 -13.80 -5.58
C GLU A 30 26.07 -13.32 -4.13
N GLU A 31 27.06 -12.60 -3.59
CA GLU A 31 26.97 -12.03 -2.25
C GLU A 31 25.86 -10.97 -2.14
N GLN A 32 25.71 -10.12 -3.15
CA GLN A 32 24.61 -9.16 -3.21
C GLN A 32 23.26 -9.87 -3.31
N ALA A 33 23.15 -10.92 -4.14
CA ALA A 33 21.93 -11.70 -4.26
C ALA A 33 21.53 -12.35 -2.91
N ARG A 34 22.50 -12.92 -2.18
CA ARG A 34 22.29 -13.49 -0.84
C ARG A 34 21.76 -12.45 0.15
N LYS A 35 22.40 -11.28 0.23
CA LYS A 35 21.98 -10.17 1.12
C LYS A 35 20.57 -9.67 0.78
N ILE A 36 20.22 -9.59 -0.51
CA ILE A 36 18.89 -9.20 -0.96
C ILE A 36 17.84 -10.25 -0.56
N GLU A 37 18.15 -11.54 -0.64
CA GLU A 37 17.21 -12.58 -0.23
C GLU A 37 16.97 -12.56 1.30
N GLU A 38 18.00 -12.30 2.10
CA GLU A 38 17.83 -12.06 3.54
C GLU A 38 16.96 -10.82 3.82
N LEU A 39 17.19 -9.72 3.09
CA LEU A 39 16.38 -8.52 3.18
C LEU A 39 14.92 -8.77 2.78
N ARG A 40 14.69 -9.63 1.79
CA ARG A 40 13.36 -10.03 1.32
C ARG A 40 12.61 -10.80 2.39
N LYS A 41 13.25 -11.78 3.02
CA LYS A 41 12.67 -12.54 4.15
C LYS A 41 12.31 -11.61 5.30
N ARG A 42 13.23 -10.72 5.69
CA ARG A 42 12.98 -9.73 6.73
C ARG A 42 11.82 -8.78 6.39
N THR A 43 11.80 -8.25 5.17
CA THR A 43 10.74 -7.35 4.70
C THR A 43 9.38 -8.04 4.75
N ARG A 44 9.28 -9.30 4.32
CA ARG A 44 8.04 -10.08 4.38
C ARG A 44 7.52 -10.21 5.82
N MET A 45 8.39 -10.54 6.78
CA MET A 45 8.00 -10.65 8.19
C MET A 45 7.47 -9.32 8.75
N GLU A 46 8.11 -8.21 8.40
CA GLU A 46 7.67 -6.88 8.82
C GLU A 46 6.37 -6.44 8.13
N GLU A 47 6.20 -6.75 6.83
CA GLU A 47 4.93 -6.55 6.12
C GLU A 47 3.78 -7.29 6.79
N GLU A 48 3.98 -8.56 7.17
CA GLU A 48 2.96 -9.35 7.85
C GLU A 48 2.60 -8.77 9.23
N LYS A 49 3.55 -8.17 9.97
CA LYS A 49 3.24 -7.49 11.23
C LYS A 49 2.34 -6.28 11.01
N VAL A 50 2.65 -5.45 10.00
CA VAL A 50 1.83 -4.28 9.63
C VAL A 50 0.46 -4.72 9.14
N GLU A 51 0.37 -5.80 8.35
CA GLU A 51 -0.89 -6.32 7.82
C GLU A 51 -1.79 -6.86 8.95
N ARG A 52 -1.22 -7.58 9.94
CA ARG A 52 -1.97 -8.01 11.14
C ARG A 52 -2.47 -6.83 11.96
N GLU A 53 -1.67 -5.77 12.13
CA GLU A 53 -2.13 -4.58 12.86
C GLU A 53 -3.24 -3.85 12.09
N MET A 54 -3.12 -3.74 10.77
CA MET A 54 -4.18 -3.18 9.92
C MET A 54 -5.49 -3.98 10.07
N GLU A 55 -5.41 -5.31 10.08
CA GLU A 55 -6.56 -6.19 10.29
C GLU A 55 -7.18 -5.95 11.67
N ARG A 56 -6.37 -5.84 12.74
CA ARG A 56 -6.88 -5.50 14.09
C ARG A 56 -7.64 -4.18 14.09
N GLN A 57 -7.13 -3.14 13.42
CA GLN A 57 -7.81 -1.86 13.32
C GLN A 57 -9.12 -1.97 12.50
N GLN A 58 -9.13 -2.78 11.44
CA GLN A 58 -10.35 -3.03 10.66
C GLN A 58 -11.41 -3.78 11.46
N VAL A 59 -11.03 -4.78 12.25
CA VAL A 59 -11.95 -5.50 13.15
C VAL A 59 -12.51 -4.56 14.22
N ALA A 60 -11.67 -3.71 14.83
CA ALA A 60 -12.12 -2.73 15.81
C ALA A 60 -13.12 -1.73 15.22
N MET A 61 -12.91 -1.27 13.98
CA MET A 61 -13.86 -0.41 13.26
C MET A 61 -15.19 -1.10 12.96
N ALA A 62 -15.14 -2.40 12.64
CA ALA A 62 -16.31 -3.20 12.31
C ALA A 62 -17.07 -3.72 13.55
N ASP A 63 -16.55 -3.49 14.76
CA ASP A 63 -17.18 -3.97 15.99
C ASP A 63 -18.58 -3.39 16.14
N ARG A 64 -19.53 -4.24 16.53
CA ARG A 64 -20.95 -3.92 16.62
C ARG A 64 -21.20 -2.72 17.54
N LYS A 65 -20.45 -2.62 18.65
CA LYS A 65 -20.56 -1.49 19.58
C LYS A 65 -20.09 -0.19 18.96
N MET A 66 -19.01 -0.21 18.18
CA MET A 66 -18.54 0.97 17.44
C MET A 66 -19.56 1.41 16.38
N VAL A 67 -20.11 0.47 15.62
CA VAL A 67 -21.15 0.75 14.62
C VAL A 67 -22.43 1.30 15.27
N GLU A 68 -22.85 0.75 16.40
CA GLU A 68 -24.01 1.24 17.15
C GLU A 68 -23.78 2.63 17.74
N LEU A 69 -22.58 2.93 18.27
CA LEU A 69 -22.19 4.26 18.74
C LEU A 69 -22.23 5.31 17.61
N VAL A 70 -21.73 4.97 16.42
CA VAL A 70 -21.79 5.86 15.24
C VAL A 70 -23.24 6.08 14.80
N LYS A 71 -24.08 5.04 14.78
CA LYS A 71 -25.51 5.13 14.43
C LYS A 71 -26.29 5.99 15.43
N LEU A 72 -26.03 5.82 16.73
CA LEU A 72 -26.66 6.63 17.78
C LEU A 72 -26.24 8.09 17.71
N THR A 73 -24.95 8.36 17.46
CA THR A 73 -24.43 9.73 17.28
C THR A 73 -25.04 10.40 16.05
N THR A 74 -25.18 9.68 14.93
CA THR A 74 -25.81 10.20 13.70
C THR A 74 -27.29 10.54 13.93
N ARG A 75 -28.02 9.72 14.70
CA ARG A 75 -29.43 9.98 15.06
C ARG A 75 -29.56 11.12 16.06
N ALA A 76 -28.68 11.20 17.05
CA ALA A 76 -28.66 12.25 18.06
C ALA A 76 -28.34 13.64 17.46
N ARG A 77 -27.48 13.70 16.43
CA ARG A 77 -27.20 14.94 15.68
C ARG A 77 -28.41 15.45 14.90
N ASN A 78 -29.35 14.57 14.55
CA ASN A 78 -30.63 14.92 13.93
C ASN A 78 -31.76 15.18 14.96
N GLY A 79 -31.52 15.02 16.27
CA GLY A 79 -32.57 15.02 17.30
C GLY A 79 -32.22 15.61 18.68
N GLY A 80 -31.06 16.24 18.88
CA GLY A 80 -30.76 17.08 20.06
C GLY A 80 -30.38 16.35 21.36
N GLY A 81 -29.82 15.13 21.32
CA GLY A 81 -29.43 14.36 22.52
C GLY A 81 -27.90 14.30 22.75
N GLY A 82 -27.38 15.07 23.70
CA GLY A 82 -25.93 15.33 23.88
C GLY A 82 -25.07 14.25 24.58
N GLY A 83 -25.56 13.03 24.83
CA GLY A 83 -24.85 12.02 25.64
C GLY A 83 -24.00 11.00 24.86
N GLY A 84 -24.39 10.66 23.63
CA GLY A 84 -23.72 9.61 22.83
C GLY A 84 -22.44 10.07 22.10
N ASP A 85 -22.29 11.39 21.95
CA ASP A 85 -21.29 12.02 21.08
C ASP A 85 -19.86 11.86 21.64
N ALA A 86 -19.66 12.09 22.94
CA ALA A 86 -18.34 12.00 23.58
C ALA A 86 -17.76 10.58 23.58
N VAL A 87 -18.59 9.54 23.79
CA VAL A 87 -18.14 8.14 23.81
C VAL A 87 -17.80 7.65 22.40
N ALA A 88 -18.61 8.03 21.41
CA ALA A 88 -18.33 7.74 20.00
C ALA A 88 -17.07 8.46 19.50
N GLU A 89 -16.86 9.71 19.92
CA GLU A 89 -15.68 10.51 19.57
C GLU A 89 -14.39 9.90 20.13
N VAL A 90 -14.39 9.49 21.40
CA VAL A 90 -13.23 8.80 22.03
C VAL A 90 -12.92 7.49 21.30
N ALA A 91 -13.95 6.71 20.96
CA ALA A 91 -13.77 5.45 20.26
C ALA A 91 -13.20 5.65 18.83
N LEU A 92 -13.70 6.66 18.10
CA LEU A 92 -13.18 7.03 16.78
C LEU A 92 -11.75 7.55 16.83
N LYS A 93 -11.41 8.38 17.84
CA LYS A 93 -10.04 8.85 18.09
C LYS A 93 -9.08 7.68 18.31
N GLY A 94 -9.51 6.65 19.05
CA GLY A 94 -8.73 5.43 19.25
C GLY A 94 -8.40 4.69 17.96
N VAL A 95 -9.40 4.50 17.09
CA VAL A 95 -9.22 3.89 15.75
C VAL A 95 -8.29 4.73 14.88
N LEU A 96 -8.51 6.05 14.82
CA LEU A 96 -7.68 6.95 14.00
C LEU A 96 -6.21 6.91 14.46
N ALA A 97 -5.96 6.93 15.77
CA ALA A 97 -4.61 6.77 16.31
C ALA A 97 -4.00 5.39 16.00
N GLY A 98 -4.82 4.33 15.99
CA GLY A 98 -4.42 3.00 15.54
C GLY A 98 -3.99 2.98 14.06
N LEU A 99 -4.82 3.53 13.17
CA LEU A 99 -4.52 3.65 11.75
C LEU A 99 -3.30 4.53 11.49
N GLU A 100 -3.13 5.63 12.23
CA GLU A 100 -1.93 6.47 12.14
C GLU A 100 -0.66 5.66 12.47
N ARG A 101 -0.70 4.83 13.52
CA ARG A 101 0.42 3.94 13.85
C ARG A 101 0.69 2.92 12.74
N VAL A 102 -0.35 2.35 12.13
CA VAL A 102 -0.21 1.43 10.98
C VAL A 102 0.45 2.13 9.80
N MET A 103 0.03 3.36 9.46
CA MET A 103 0.62 4.13 8.37
C MET A 103 2.10 4.44 8.63
N LYS A 104 2.44 4.90 9.84
CA LYS A 104 3.85 5.13 10.23
C LYS A 104 4.68 3.86 10.17
N ALA A 105 4.15 2.73 10.65
CA ALA A 105 4.83 1.45 10.58
C ALA A 105 5.04 1.01 9.13
N SER A 106 4.02 1.14 8.29
CA SER A 106 4.09 0.84 6.85
C SER A 106 5.18 1.66 6.14
N ASP A 107 5.20 2.98 6.35
CA ASP A 107 6.23 3.85 5.79
C ASP A 107 7.63 3.53 6.33
N CYS A 108 7.73 3.18 7.62
CA CYS A 108 8.98 2.73 8.20
C CYS A 108 9.52 1.47 7.51
N VAL A 109 8.67 0.46 7.26
CA VAL A 109 9.10 -0.74 6.52
C VAL A 109 9.49 -0.37 5.10
N ARG A 110 8.73 0.51 4.45
CA ARG A 110 9.04 1.00 3.09
C ARG A 110 10.41 1.63 2.98
N LEU A 111 10.73 2.55 3.89
CA LEU A 111 12.03 3.23 3.94
C LEU A 111 13.16 2.27 4.32
N LYS A 112 12.94 1.37 5.29
CA LYS A 112 13.94 0.36 5.69
C LYS A 112 14.27 -0.60 4.55
N THR A 113 13.28 -1.08 3.80
CA THR A 113 13.51 -1.95 2.64
C THR A 113 14.26 -1.22 1.54
N LEU A 114 13.83 0.01 1.20
CA LEU A 114 14.52 0.79 0.17
C LEU A 114 15.98 1.07 0.56
N LYS A 115 16.21 1.53 1.79
CA LYS A 115 17.56 1.74 2.32
C LYS A 115 18.37 0.44 2.27
N GLY A 116 17.79 -0.68 2.72
CA GLY A 116 18.47 -1.97 2.71
C GLY A 116 18.86 -2.45 1.32
N VAL A 117 18.08 -2.14 0.28
CA VAL A 117 18.48 -2.41 -1.12
C VAL A 117 19.68 -1.54 -1.49
N LEU A 118 19.62 -0.23 -1.21
CA LEU A 118 20.70 0.70 -1.55
C LEU A 118 22.01 0.41 -0.79
N ASP A 119 21.92 -0.08 0.45
CA ASP A 119 23.09 -0.47 1.25
C ASP A 119 23.84 -1.71 0.66
N VAL A 120 23.17 -2.51 -0.19
CA VAL A 120 23.74 -3.72 -0.81
C VAL A 120 24.29 -3.46 -2.21
N LEU A 121 23.66 -2.55 -2.95
CA LEU A 121 24.02 -2.24 -4.32
C LEU A 121 25.27 -1.34 -4.40
N SER A 122 26.02 -1.44 -5.49
CA SER A 122 27.06 -0.47 -5.82
C SER A 122 26.45 0.89 -6.19
N PRO A 123 27.23 1.99 -6.18
CA PRO A 123 26.71 3.30 -6.56
C PRO A 123 26.05 3.35 -7.93
N MET A 124 26.64 2.68 -8.95
CA MET A 124 26.05 2.61 -10.29
C MET A 124 24.74 1.82 -10.32
N GLN A 125 24.72 0.63 -9.68
CA GLN A 125 23.50 -0.16 -9.56
C GLN A 125 22.39 0.61 -8.82
N CYS A 126 22.73 1.42 -7.82
CA CYS A 126 21.76 2.27 -7.14
C CYS A 126 21.09 3.26 -8.09
N VAL A 127 21.87 3.90 -8.97
CA VAL A 127 21.34 4.84 -9.98
C VAL A 127 20.37 4.14 -10.91
N ASP A 128 20.76 3.00 -11.48
CA ASP A 128 19.91 2.23 -12.39
C ASP A 128 18.61 1.77 -11.72
N PHE A 129 18.75 1.24 -10.50
CA PHE A 129 17.62 0.78 -9.71
C PHE A 129 16.66 1.95 -9.38
N LEU A 130 17.17 3.10 -8.96
CA LEU A 130 16.35 4.28 -8.63
C LEU A 130 15.68 4.87 -9.86
N ALA A 131 16.35 4.87 -11.01
CA ALA A 131 15.76 5.28 -12.28
C ALA A 131 14.58 4.37 -12.66
N ALA A 132 14.77 3.05 -12.60
CA ALA A 132 13.72 2.08 -12.87
C ALA A 132 12.55 2.22 -11.88
N ASN A 133 12.84 2.41 -10.59
CA ASN A 133 11.82 2.59 -9.55
C ASN A 133 11.01 3.87 -9.77
N THR A 134 11.67 4.97 -10.12
CA THR A 134 11.02 6.24 -10.43
C THR A 134 10.13 6.10 -11.67
N ALA A 135 10.64 5.47 -12.74
CA ALA A 135 9.86 5.20 -13.95
C ALA A 135 8.61 4.36 -13.66
N MET A 136 8.73 3.31 -12.84
CA MET A 136 7.60 2.49 -12.39
C MET A 136 6.56 3.33 -11.64
N GLN A 137 6.99 4.16 -10.68
CA GLN A 137 6.09 5.01 -9.91
C GLN A 137 5.36 6.05 -10.78
N LEU A 138 6.05 6.65 -11.75
CA LEU A 138 5.44 7.58 -12.71
C LEU A 138 4.38 6.89 -13.56
N ARG A 139 4.69 5.70 -14.11
CA ARG A 139 3.73 4.89 -14.88
C ARG A 139 2.50 4.52 -14.06
N LEU A 140 2.69 4.10 -12.81
CA LEU A 140 1.57 3.78 -11.91
C LEU A 140 0.66 5.00 -11.67
N ARG A 141 1.25 6.19 -11.46
CA ARG A 141 0.49 7.44 -11.28
C ARG A 141 -0.27 7.84 -12.54
N GLN A 142 0.35 7.71 -13.71
CA GLN A 142 -0.28 7.98 -15.01
C GLN A 142 -1.46 7.03 -15.25
N TRP A 143 -1.28 5.73 -14.97
CA TRP A 143 -2.34 4.74 -15.10
C TRP A 143 -3.53 5.05 -14.17
N GLY A 144 -3.25 5.49 -12.93
CA GLY A 144 -4.27 5.95 -12.00
C GLY A 144 -5.00 7.23 -12.43
N LYS A 145 -4.37 8.12 -13.20
CA LYS A 145 -5.04 9.28 -13.83
C LYS A 145 -5.96 8.82 -14.96
N LYS A 146 -5.44 8.05 -15.92
CA LYS A 146 -6.22 7.53 -17.06
C LYS A 146 -7.47 6.75 -16.64
N LYS A 147 -7.41 6.00 -15.54
CA LYS A 147 -8.57 5.25 -15.01
C LYS A 147 -9.68 6.17 -14.47
N ARG A 148 -9.33 7.34 -13.92
CA ARG A 148 -10.30 8.33 -13.41
C ARG A 148 -10.92 9.15 -14.54
N ASP A 149 -10.18 9.34 -15.62
CA ASP A 149 -10.62 10.10 -16.80
C ASP A 149 -11.42 9.24 -17.80
N MET A 150 -11.59 7.94 -17.53
CA MET A 150 -12.43 7.04 -18.33
C MET A 150 -13.91 7.29 -17.98
N PRO A 151 -14.77 7.66 -18.95
CA PRO A 151 -16.19 7.87 -18.66
C PRO A 151 -16.83 6.56 -18.20
N ALA A 152 -17.48 6.60 -17.03
CA ALA A 152 -18.29 5.50 -16.52
C ALA A 152 -19.57 5.41 -17.35
N GLY A 153 -19.56 4.63 -18.43
CA GLY A 153 -20.76 4.34 -19.21
C GLY A 153 -20.50 4.25 -20.71
N SER A 154 -20.06 3.09 -21.19
CA SER A 154 -20.13 2.75 -22.61
C SER A 154 -20.38 1.25 -22.78
N THR A 155 -21.39 0.75 -22.07
CA THR A 155 -21.99 -0.57 -22.34
C THR A 155 -23.45 -0.46 -21.98
N LEU A 156 -24.30 -0.33 -23.00
CA LEU A 156 -25.64 -0.92 -23.17
C LEU A 156 -26.46 -0.05 -24.15
N ASN A 157 -26.33 -0.34 -25.45
CA ASN A 157 -27.45 -0.49 -26.38
C ASN A 157 -26.92 -0.57 -27.82
N ALA A 158 -26.50 -1.76 -28.21
CA ALA A 158 -26.63 -2.22 -29.58
C ALA A 158 -27.40 -3.53 -29.47
N ASN A 159 -28.74 -3.45 -29.59
CA ASN A 159 -29.65 -4.54 -29.97
C ASN A 159 -31.10 -4.13 -29.72
N HIS A 160 -31.66 -3.28 -30.59
CA HIS A 160 -33.03 -3.43 -31.06
C HIS A 160 -33.26 -2.50 -32.24
N HIS A 161 -33.57 -3.07 -33.40
CA HIS A 161 -34.78 -2.86 -34.20
C HIS A 161 -34.52 -3.42 -35.60
N ASN A 162 -34.83 -4.71 -35.75
CA ASN A 162 -35.20 -5.28 -37.04
C ASN A 162 -36.74 -5.31 -37.04
N ASN A 163 -37.36 -4.48 -37.87
CA ASN A 163 -38.61 -4.80 -38.55
C ASN A 163 -38.75 -3.91 -39.79
#